data_AF-A0A2H0WGL5-F1
#
_entry.id   AF-A0A2H0WGL5-F1
#
_cell.length_a   1.000
_cell.length_b   1.000
_cell.length_c   1.000
_cell.angle_alpha   90.00
_cell.angle_beta   90.00
_cell.angle_gamma   90.00
#
_symmetry.space_group_name_H-M   'P 1'
#
loop_
_entity.id
_entity.type
_entity.pdbx_description
1 polymer ?
#
loop_
_entity_poly.entity_id
_entity_poly.type
_entity_poly.pdbx_seq_one_letter_code
_entity_poly.pdbx_strand_id
1 'polypeptide(L)'
;MKAKVLEELINSGLSTREIAEKLDKSQTNVRYWLSKYGLKTQKNKYNKGEAKPKICRICGSETKRRNVCNSCGVSIRRTRCKIAAVKYLSSECKICGWKGKVEEYSAYEFHHRDPNEKDFTVSGIMNKSWDVVKEELNKCDLVCSRCHNILHSSRFRDDFVKEALNYKGHKMDGLV
;
A
#
# COMPACT_ATOMS: atom_id res chain seq x y z
N MET A 1 41.39 11.06 -31.82
CA MET A 1 40.34 10.26 -32.51
C MET A 1 39.91 11.03 -33.75
N LYS A 2 39.74 10.37 -34.91
CA LYS A 2 39.23 11.02 -36.14
C LYS A 2 37.70 10.92 -36.17
N ALA A 3 37.02 11.98 -36.62
CA ALA A 3 35.54 12.02 -36.68
C ALA A 3 34.96 10.88 -37.54
N LYS A 4 35.55 10.60 -38.71
CA LYS A 4 35.14 9.49 -39.60
C LYS A 4 35.12 8.12 -38.93
N VAL A 5 36.16 7.79 -38.16
CA VAL A 5 36.25 6.50 -37.45
C VAL A 5 35.15 6.39 -36.39
N LEU A 6 34.82 7.50 -35.72
CA LEU A 6 33.74 7.52 -34.75
C LEU A 6 32.36 7.39 -35.41
N GLU A 7 32.16 8.02 -36.58
CA GLU A 7 30.94 7.88 -37.40
C GLU A 7 30.73 6.44 -37.89
N GLU A 8 31.76 5.77 -38.39
CA GLU A 8 31.69 4.36 -38.81
C GLU A 8 31.29 3.42 -37.66
N LEU A 9 31.84 3.67 -36.45
CA LEU A 9 31.49 2.92 -35.25
C LEU A 9 30.06 3.19 -34.78
N ILE A 10 29.57 4.42 -34.94
CA ILE A 10 28.16 4.76 -34.68
C ILE A 10 27.23 4.11 -35.70
N ASN A 11 27.61 4.13 -36.98
CA ASN A 11 26.82 3.58 -38.09
C ASN A 11 26.75 2.05 -38.08
N SER A 12 27.75 1.38 -37.50
CA SER A 12 27.69 -0.05 -37.18
C SER A 12 26.83 -0.37 -35.95
N GLY A 13 26.22 0.65 -35.31
CA GLY A 13 25.23 0.49 -34.26
C GLY A 13 25.82 0.22 -32.87
N LEU A 14 27.11 0.50 -32.65
CA LEU A 14 27.74 0.31 -31.35
C LEU A 14 27.28 1.40 -30.35
N SER A 15 27.08 0.99 -29.11
CA SER A 15 26.86 1.88 -27.97
C SER A 15 28.15 2.57 -27.56
N THR A 16 28.04 3.65 -26.77
CA THR A 16 29.21 4.36 -26.22
C THR A 16 30.17 3.47 -25.43
N ARG A 17 29.67 2.38 -24.84
CA ARG A 17 30.48 1.42 -24.08
C ARG A 17 31.24 0.47 -25.00
N GLU A 18 30.56 -0.08 -26.01
CA GLU A 18 31.19 -0.96 -27.01
C GLU A 18 32.22 -0.20 -27.85
N ILE A 19 31.96 1.08 -28.17
CA ILE A 19 32.94 1.97 -28.80
C ILE A 19 34.17 2.16 -27.91
N ALA A 20 33.99 2.29 -26.59
CA ALA A 20 35.08 2.43 -25.64
C ALA A 20 35.94 1.16 -25.56
N GLU A 21 35.31 -0.01 -25.46
CA GLU A 21 35.99 -1.32 -25.45
C GLU A 21 36.76 -1.55 -26.77
N LYS A 22 36.15 -1.26 -27.92
CA LYS A 22 36.76 -1.45 -29.24
C LYS A 22 37.94 -0.51 -29.51
N LEU A 23 37.97 0.65 -28.86
CA LEU A 23 39.05 1.64 -29.00
C LEU A 23 40.09 1.55 -27.88
N ASP A 24 39.90 0.64 -26.91
CA ASP A 24 40.70 0.56 -25.68
C ASP A 24 40.79 1.91 -24.96
N LYS A 25 39.61 2.51 -24.70
CA LYS A 25 39.46 3.86 -24.12
C LYS A 25 38.32 3.88 -23.11
N SER A 26 38.33 4.87 -22.22
CA SER A 26 37.23 5.07 -21.28
C SER A 26 35.95 5.51 -21.99
N GLN A 27 34.79 5.13 -21.44
CA GLN A 27 33.49 5.60 -21.94
C GLN A 27 33.38 7.14 -21.90
N THR A 28 34.06 7.78 -20.93
CA THR A 28 34.14 9.25 -20.81
C THR A 28 34.84 9.88 -22.02
N ASN A 29 35.92 9.28 -22.53
CA ASN A 29 36.61 9.75 -23.73
C ASN A 29 35.69 9.68 -24.96
N VAL A 30 34.93 8.60 -25.09
CA VAL A 30 33.96 8.45 -26.19
C VAL A 30 32.86 9.51 -26.11
N ARG A 31 32.30 9.76 -24.92
CA ARG A 31 31.29 10.83 -24.71
C ARG A 31 31.85 12.21 -25.05
N TYR A 32 33.09 12.49 -24.64
CA TYR A 32 33.78 13.73 -25.00
C TYR A 32 33.90 13.88 -26.52
N TRP A 33 34.32 12.84 -27.25
CA TRP A 33 34.42 12.92 -28.72
C TRP A 33 33.07 13.08 -29.40
N LEU A 34 32.02 12.39 -28.93
CA LEU A 34 30.66 12.57 -29.43
C LEU A 34 30.21 14.03 -29.30
N SER A 35 30.42 14.62 -28.12
CA SER A 35 30.10 16.04 -27.90
C SER A 35 30.95 16.96 -28.76
N LYS A 36 32.26 16.69 -28.88
CA LYS A 36 33.22 17.49 -29.66
C LYS A 36 32.89 17.53 -31.15
N TYR A 37 32.37 16.42 -31.70
CA TYR A 37 32.04 16.30 -33.12
C TYR A 37 30.53 16.45 -33.42
N GLY A 38 29.71 16.76 -32.41
CA GLY A 38 28.25 16.88 -32.59
C GLY A 38 27.55 15.57 -32.96
N LEU A 39 28.18 14.43 -32.69
CA LEU A 39 27.70 13.11 -33.06
C LEU A 39 26.84 12.51 -31.94
N LYS A 40 25.85 11.70 -32.32
CA LYS A 40 25.01 10.94 -31.39
C LYS A 40 25.02 9.48 -31.80
N THR A 41 25.17 8.58 -30.82
CA THR A 41 24.97 7.15 -31.09
C THR A 41 23.54 6.90 -31.52
N GLN A 42 23.33 5.94 -32.43
CA GLN A 42 21.98 5.51 -32.78
C GLN A 42 21.25 5.00 -31.53
N LYS A 43 19.93 5.20 -31.47
CA LYS A 43 19.10 4.91 -30.28
C LYS A 43 19.42 3.50 -29.75
N ASN A 44 19.60 3.46 -28.43
CA ASN A 44 20.03 2.28 -27.69
C ASN A 44 19.20 1.03 -28.06
N LYS A 45 19.88 0.02 -28.63
CA LYS A 45 19.34 -1.31 -28.96
C LYS A 45 19.09 -2.18 -27.72
N TYR A 46 19.15 -1.66 -26.49
CA TYR A 46 18.46 -2.33 -25.40
C TYR A 46 16.98 -2.34 -25.76
N ASN A 47 16.60 -3.42 -26.43
CA ASN A 47 15.24 -3.83 -26.65
C ASN A 47 14.54 -3.57 -25.32
N LYS A 48 13.61 -2.61 -25.31
CA LYS A 48 12.45 -2.75 -24.44
C LYS A 48 11.70 -3.95 -24.99
N GLY A 49 12.28 -5.16 -24.85
CA GLY A 49 11.53 -6.39 -25.04
C GLY A 49 10.29 -6.24 -24.17
N GLU A 50 9.14 -6.64 -24.68
CA GLU A 50 7.92 -6.59 -23.91
C GLU A 50 8.21 -7.20 -22.54
N ALA A 51 7.99 -6.41 -21.49
CA ALA A 51 8.24 -6.88 -20.14
C ALA A 51 7.33 -8.09 -19.94
N LYS A 52 7.91 -9.29 -19.84
CA LYS A 52 7.13 -10.52 -19.63
C LYS A 52 6.21 -10.30 -18.43
N PRO A 53 4.90 -10.60 -18.55
CA PRO A 53 3.98 -10.45 -17.43
C PRO A 53 4.51 -11.27 -16.25
N LYS A 54 4.43 -10.68 -15.06
CA LYS A 54 4.78 -11.36 -13.80
C LYS A 54 3.50 -11.78 -13.10
N ILE A 55 3.56 -12.91 -12.41
CA ILE A 55 2.45 -13.40 -11.59
C ILE A 55 2.54 -12.79 -10.19
N CYS A 56 1.39 -12.31 -9.68
CA CYS A 56 1.29 -11.85 -8.31
C CYS A 56 1.45 -13.02 -7.34
N ARG A 57 2.48 -13.01 -6.48
CA ARG A 57 2.78 -14.08 -5.51
C ARG A 57 1.75 -14.25 -4.37
N ILE A 58 0.63 -13.55 -4.43
CA ILE A 58 -0.41 -13.52 -3.38
C ILE A 58 -1.72 -14.03 -3.94
N CYS A 59 -2.25 -13.40 -4.99
CA CYS A 59 -3.53 -13.77 -5.59
C CYS A 59 -3.41 -14.43 -6.97
N GLY A 60 -2.20 -14.64 -7.50
CA GLY A 60 -1.99 -15.30 -8.80
C GLY A 60 -2.32 -14.44 -10.04
N SER A 61 -2.79 -13.20 -9.89
CA SER A 61 -3.13 -12.35 -11.04
C SER A 61 -1.90 -11.93 -11.83
N GLU A 62 -2.03 -11.80 -13.15
CA GLU A 62 -0.99 -11.21 -14.00
C GLU A 62 -0.72 -9.73 -13.67
N THR A 63 0.52 -9.31 -13.86
CA THR A 63 0.98 -7.96 -13.59
C THR A 63 2.00 -7.53 -14.64
N LYS A 64 2.07 -6.23 -14.93
CA LYS A 64 2.95 -5.71 -15.98
C LYS A 64 4.43 -5.63 -15.60
N ARG A 65 4.76 -5.47 -14.30
CA ARG A 65 6.14 -5.14 -13.86
C ARG A 65 6.54 -5.67 -12.47
N ARG A 66 5.59 -5.97 -11.58
CA ARG A 66 5.81 -6.19 -10.13
C ARG A 66 5.41 -7.61 -9.73
N ASN A 67 6.08 -8.24 -8.79
CA ASN A 67 5.65 -9.57 -8.28
C ASN A 67 4.45 -9.53 -7.32
N VAL A 68 3.85 -8.35 -7.12
CA VAL A 68 2.63 -8.13 -6.34
C VAL A 68 1.74 -7.15 -7.10
N CYS A 69 0.47 -7.50 -7.32
CA CYS A 69 -0.50 -6.64 -8.01
C CYS A 69 -0.86 -5.42 -7.16
N ASN A 70 -1.46 -4.40 -7.79
CA ASN A 70 -1.80 -3.16 -7.08
C ASN A 70 -2.76 -3.41 -5.90
N SER A 71 -3.78 -4.26 -6.10
CA SER A 71 -4.76 -4.61 -5.06
C SER A 71 -4.07 -5.25 -3.85
N CYS A 72 -3.30 -6.33 -4.06
CA CYS A 72 -2.56 -6.98 -2.99
C CYS A 72 -1.54 -6.05 -2.32
N GLY A 73 -0.88 -5.17 -3.09
CA GLY A 73 0.03 -4.17 -2.54
C GLY A 73 -0.66 -3.11 -1.69
N VAL A 74 -1.91 -2.73 -2.00
CA VAL A 74 -2.76 -1.89 -1.13
C VAL A 74 -3.13 -2.67 0.13
N SER A 75 -3.60 -3.91 0.01
CA SER A 75 -3.98 -4.74 1.16
C SER A 75 -2.81 -4.96 2.14
N ILE A 76 -1.62 -5.28 1.64
CA ILE A 76 -0.41 -5.42 2.47
C ILE A 76 -0.13 -4.13 3.25
N ARG A 77 -0.22 -2.96 2.59
CA ARG A 77 0.01 -1.68 3.26
C ARG A 77 -1.04 -1.39 4.34
N ARG A 78 -2.32 -1.66 4.05
CA ARG A 78 -3.43 -1.55 5.03
C ARG A 78 -3.19 -2.44 6.24
N THR A 79 -2.91 -3.71 6.01
CA THR A 79 -2.67 -4.68 7.08
C THR A 79 -1.46 -4.29 7.93
N ARG A 80 -0.35 -3.88 7.30
CA ARG A 80 0.84 -3.41 8.03
C ARG A 80 0.53 -2.17 8.89
N CYS A 81 -0.20 -1.21 8.34
CA CYS A 81 -0.62 -0.01 9.07
C CYS A 81 -1.53 -0.37 10.24
N LYS A 82 -2.52 -1.25 10.04
CA LYS A 82 -3.42 -1.74 11.10
C LYS A 82 -2.65 -2.43 12.21
N ILE A 83 -1.72 -3.32 11.88
CA ILE A 83 -0.88 -4.02 12.86
C ILE A 83 -0.05 -3.02 13.67
N ALA A 84 0.60 -2.07 13.02
CA ALA A 84 1.38 -1.05 13.71
C ALA A 84 0.49 -0.19 14.63
N ALA A 85 -0.69 0.23 14.17
CA ALA A 85 -1.62 1.05 14.92
C ALA A 85 -2.21 0.32 16.15
N VAL A 86 -2.60 -0.95 16.01
CA VAL A 86 -3.07 -1.78 17.14
C VAL A 86 -1.98 -1.93 18.20
N LYS A 87 -0.74 -2.21 17.76
CA LYS A 87 0.43 -2.36 18.65
C LYS A 87 0.87 -1.06 19.31
N TYR A 88 0.70 0.07 18.64
CA TYR A 88 1.01 1.39 19.16
C TYR A 88 0.06 1.79 20.29
N LEU A 89 -1.21 1.41 20.17
CA LEU A 89 -2.18 1.50 21.24
C LEU A 89 -1.98 0.32 22.22
N SER A 90 -3.02 -0.03 22.98
CA SER A 90 -2.92 -1.00 24.07
C SER A 90 -2.88 -2.47 23.63
N SER A 91 -3.13 -2.77 22.34
CA SER A 91 -3.37 -4.14 21.83
C SER A 91 -4.49 -4.92 22.56
N GLU A 92 -5.35 -4.21 23.29
CA GLU A 92 -6.49 -4.75 24.01
C GLU A 92 -7.71 -3.83 23.80
N CYS A 93 -8.91 -4.41 23.80
CA CYS A 93 -10.13 -3.63 23.75
C CYS A 93 -10.28 -2.82 25.04
N LYS A 94 -10.40 -1.49 24.93
CA LYS A 94 -10.59 -0.59 26.07
C LYS A 94 -11.86 -0.87 26.89
N ILE A 95 -12.88 -1.48 26.26
CA ILE A 95 -14.18 -1.73 26.90
C ILE A 95 -14.22 -3.10 27.59
N CYS A 96 -13.89 -4.17 26.87
CA CYS A 96 -14.04 -5.53 27.38
C CYS A 96 -12.73 -6.23 27.73
N GLY A 97 -11.57 -5.59 27.50
CA GLY A 97 -10.26 -6.15 27.79
C GLY A 97 -9.82 -7.29 26.85
N TRP A 98 -10.58 -7.60 25.80
CA TRP A 98 -10.22 -8.65 24.84
C TRP A 98 -8.86 -8.38 24.19
N LYS A 99 -8.01 -9.42 24.11
CA LYS A 99 -6.67 -9.41 23.52
C LYS A 99 -6.60 -10.41 22.37
N GLY A 100 -6.80 -9.93 21.16
CA GLY A 100 -6.63 -10.73 19.95
C GLY A 100 -5.16 -11.00 19.62
N LYS A 101 -4.90 -12.10 18.92
CA LYS A 101 -3.63 -12.34 18.23
C LYS A 101 -3.55 -11.54 16.93
N VAL A 102 -2.39 -11.49 16.29
CA VAL A 102 -2.14 -10.62 15.11
C VAL A 102 -3.09 -10.93 13.94
N GLU A 103 -3.49 -12.18 13.80
CA GLU A 103 -4.39 -12.70 12.77
C GLU A 103 -5.83 -12.23 13.00
N GLU A 104 -6.14 -11.84 14.23
CA GLU A 104 -7.45 -11.36 14.70
C GLU A 104 -7.51 -9.83 14.78
N TYR A 105 -6.42 -9.12 14.46
CA TYR A 105 -6.38 -7.64 14.54
C TYR A 105 -7.35 -6.94 13.59
N SER A 106 -7.93 -7.67 12.62
CA SER A 106 -9.06 -7.20 11.82
C SER A 106 -10.31 -6.92 12.66
N ALA A 107 -10.46 -7.55 13.83
CA ALA A 107 -11.59 -7.35 14.74
C ALA A 107 -11.42 -6.15 15.68
N TYR A 108 -10.31 -5.42 15.61
CA TYR A 108 -10.17 -4.14 16.30
C TYR A 108 -10.69 -3.00 15.44
N GLU A 109 -11.23 -1.97 16.08
CA GLU A 109 -11.70 -0.71 15.50
C GLU A 109 -11.10 0.46 16.29
N PHE A 110 -10.90 1.59 15.61
CA PHE A 110 -10.42 2.83 16.22
C PHE A 110 -11.62 3.73 16.45
N HIS A 111 -12.02 3.88 17.70
CA HIS A 111 -13.16 4.70 18.10
C HIS A 111 -12.66 6.08 18.50
N HIS A 112 -13.02 7.13 17.76
CA HIS A 112 -12.74 8.51 18.17
C HIS A 112 -13.51 8.85 19.44
N ARG A 113 -12.82 9.43 20.43
CA ARG A 113 -13.46 9.88 21.67
C ARG A 113 -14.38 11.08 21.44
N ASP A 114 -13.96 12.00 20.57
CA ASP A 114 -14.83 13.05 20.04
C ASP A 114 -15.03 12.82 18.52
N PRO A 115 -16.25 12.54 18.06
CA PRO A 115 -16.54 12.34 16.64
C PRO A 115 -16.31 13.60 15.78
N ASN A 116 -16.22 14.80 16.38
CA ASN A 116 -15.96 16.06 15.69
C ASN A 116 -14.46 16.34 15.49
N GLU A 117 -13.58 15.64 16.20
CA GLU A 117 -12.11 15.80 16.09
C GLU A 117 -11.48 14.89 15.03
N LYS A 118 -12.30 14.19 14.23
CA LYS A 118 -11.82 13.30 13.17
C LYS A 118 -11.20 14.13 12.04
N ASP A 119 -9.90 13.99 11.83
CA ASP A 119 -9.26 14.64 10.69
C ASP A 119 -9.36 13.78 9.42
N PHE A 120 -9.43 12.44 9.54
CA PHE A 120 -9.50 11.54 8.37
C PHE A 120 -10.25 10.21 8.64
N THR A 121 -10.77 9.60 7.58
CA THR A 121 -11.17 8.17 7.62
C THR A 121 -9.92 7.29 7.64
N VAL A 122 -9.97 6.14 8.32
CA VAL A 122 -8.84 5.18 8.47
C VAL A 122 -8.18 4.81 7.13
N SER A 123 -8.91 4.91 6.01
CA SER A 123 -8.41 4.70 4.66
C SER A 123 -7.38 5.75 4.19
N GLY A 124 -7.40 6.97 4.72
CA GLY A 124 -6.47 8.06 4.39
C GLY A 124 -5.11 7.98 5.10
N ILE A 125 -5.03 7.20 6.18
CA ILE A 125 -3.85 7.08 7.04
C ILE A 125 -2.64 6.47 6.32
N MET A 126 -2.88 5.59 5.33
CA MET A 126 -1.81 4.82 4.67
C MET A 126 -0.79 5.63 3.86
N ASN A 127 -1.13 6.85 3.46
CA ASN A 127 -0.27 7.71 2.65
C ASN A 127 0.40 8.81 3.48
N LYS A 128 0.24 8.77 4.80
CA LYS A 128 0.81 9.75 5.73
C LYS A 128 2.07 9.20 6.40
N SER A 129 2.90 10.11 6.92
CA SER A 129 4.03 9.72 7.78
C SER A 129 3.52 9.10 9.06
N TRP A 130 4.34 8.23 9.67
CA TRP A 130 3.95 7.55 10.90
C TRP A 130 3.63 8.52 12.05
N ASP A 131 4.28 9.68 12.11
CA ASP A 131 4.00 10.67 13.16
C ASP A 131 2.61 11.30 13.01
N VAL A 132 2.17 11.63 11.80
CA VAL A 132 0.79 12.07 11.53
C VAL A 132 -0.21 10.98 11.89
N VAL A 133 0.13 9.71 11.65
CA VAL A 133 -0.73 8.60 12.07
C VAL A 133 -0.84 8.52 13.59
N LYS A 134 0.26 8.68 14.34
CA LYS A 134 0.23 8.66 15.80
C LYS A 134 -0.61 9.78 16.38
N GLU A 135 -0.50 11.00 15.84
CA GLU A 135 -1.31 12.14 16.28
C GLU A 135 -2.81 11.81 16.22
N GLU A 136 -3.26 11.18 15.13
CA GLU A 136 -4.66 10.75 15.01
C GLU A 136 -5.00 9.56 15.92
N LEU A 137 -4.11 8.56 16.03
CA LEU A 137 -4.32 7.42 16.93
C LEU A 137 -4.42 7.85 18.39
N ASN A 138 -3.69 8.90 18.79
CA ASN A 138 -3.76 9.45 20.14
C ASN A 138 -5.15 10.00 20.49
N LYS A 139 -6.00 10.32 19.51
CA LYS A 139 -7.42 10.72 19.70
C LYS A 139 -8.39 9.53 19.77
N CYS A 140 -7.91 8.34 19.45
CA CYS A 140 -8.72 7.14 19.34
C CYS A 140 -8.60 6.24 20.59
N ASP A 141 -9.66 5.49 20.85
CA ASP A 141 -9.66 4.31 21.71
C ASP A 141 -9.67 3.04 20.85
N LEU A 142 -8.86 2.06 21.23
CA LEU A 142 -8.88 0.75 20.58
C LEU A 142 -10.02 -0.08 21.17
N VAL A 143 -10.98 -0.50 20.35
CA VAL A 143 -12.13 -1.33 20.78
C VAL A 143 -12.33 -2.50 19.83
N CYS A 144 -12.90 -3.61 20.28
CA CYS A 144 -13.26 -4.70 19.36
C CYS A 144 -14.55 -4.37 18.59
N SER A 145 -14.76 -4.96 17.41
CA SER A 145 -15.92 -4.68 16.55
C SER A 145 -17.25 -4.90 17.27
N ARG A 146 -17.34 -5.88 18.19
CA ARG A 146 -18.53 -6.06 19.05
C ARG A 146 -18.80 -4.82 19.91
N CYS A 147 -17.81 -4.37 20.68
CA CYS A 147 -17.95 -3.22 21.57
C CYS A 147 -18.19 -1.94 20.76
N HIS A 148 -17.52 -1.78 19.62
CA HIS A 148 -17.74 -0.65 18.73
C HIS A 148 -19.17 -0.60 18.19
N ASN A 149 -19.73 -1.74 17.77
CA ASN A 149 -21.12 -1.82 17.32
C ASN A 149 -22.12 -1.49 18.43
N ILE A 150 -21.86 -1.96 19.66
CA ILE A 150 -22.68 -1.62 20.82
C ILE A 150 -22.66 -0.12 21.09
N LEU A 151 -21.48 0.53 21.03
CA LEU A 151 -21.34 1.98 21.22
C LEU A 151 -22.16 2.79 20.20
N HIS A 152 -22.18 2.37 18.94
CA HIS A 152 -22.94 3.06 17.88
C HIS A 152 -24.40 2.62 17.80
N SER A 153 -24.82 1.63 18.58
CA SER A 153 -26.18 1.10 18.54
C SER A 153 -27.16 2.04 19.25
N SER A 154 -27.95 2.77 18.46
CA SER A 154 -29.08 3.55 18.98
C SER A 154 -30.39 2.75 19.13
N ARG A 155 -30.44 1.54 18.57
CA ARG A 155 -31.66 0.72 18.46
C ARG A 155 -31.85 -0.23 19.64
N PHE A 156 -30.77 -0.80 20.16
CA PHE A 156 -30.82 -1.76 21.28
C PHE A 156 -30.71 -1.07 22.63
N ARG A 157 -31.44 0.04 22.82
CA ARG A 157 -31.57 0.69 24.13
C ARG A 157 -32.44 -0.18 25.04
N ASP A 158 -32.17 -0.14 26.35
CA ASP A 158 -32.83 -1.00 27.33
C ASP A 158 -34.36 -0.91 27.28
N ASP A 159 -34.90 0.29 27.08
CA ASP A 159 -36.35 0.54 26.93
C ASP A 159 -36.93 -0.15 25.70
N PHE A 160 -36.29 0.01 24.55
CA PHE A 160 -36.73 -0.59 23.29
C PHE A 160 -36.61 -2.12 23.31
N VAL A 161 -35.53 -2.65 23.89
CA VAL A 161 -35.35 -4.11 24.02
C VAL A 161 -36.43 -4.71 24.92
N LYS A 162 -36.74 -4.07 26.06
CA LYS A 162 -37.85 -4.51 26.93
C LYS A 162 -39.17 -4.53 26.18
N GLU A 163 -39.50 -3.46 25.43
CA GLU A 163 -40.72 -3.41 24.64
C GLU A 163 -40.76 -4.50 23.57
N ALA A 164 -39.66 -4.69 22.84
CA ALA A 164 -39.56 -5.71 21.80
C ALA A 164 -39.74 -7.13 22.35
N LEU A 165 -39.20 -7.43 23.55
CA LEU A 165 -39.37 -8.73 24.20
C LEU A 165 -40.79 -8.97 24.72
N ASN A 166 -41.51 -7.91 25.07
CA ASN A 166 -42.90 -7.99 25.52
C ASN A 166 -43.92 -8.00 24.37
N TYR A 167 -43.47 -7.69 23.14
CA TYR A 167 -44.33 -7.59 21.98
C TYR A 167 -44.87 -8.96 21.54
N LYS A 168 -46.17 -9.20 21.74
CA LYS A 168 -46.86 -10.44 21.37
C LYS A 168 -47.39 -10.36 19.93
N GLY A 169 -46.47 -10.47 18.97
CA GLY A 169 -46.81 -10.48 17.54
C GLY A 169 -47.09 -11.87 16.98
N HIS A 170 -48.20 -12.03 16.27
CA HIS A 170 -48.68 -13.30 15.68
C HIS A 170 -47.74 -14.01 14.66
N LYS A 171 -46.57 -13.43 14.33
CA LYS A 171 -45.63 -13.98 13.33
C LYS A 171 -44.40 -14.66 13.93
N MET A 172 -44.20 -14.55 15.24
CA MET A 172 -43.03 -15.07 15.95
C MET A 172 -43.46 -15.94 17.15
N ASP A 173 -44.65 -16.54 17.08
CA ASP A 173 -45.15 -17.46 18.11
C ASP A 173 -44.20 -18.68 18.22
N GLY A 174 -43.53 -18.83 19.36
CA GLY A 174 -42.67 -19.99 19.66
C GLY A 174 -41.18 -19.72 19.92
N LEU A 175 -40.73 -18.45 20.01
CA LEU A 175 -39.37 -18.12 20.46
C LEU A 175 -39.35 -17.71 21.93
N VAL A 176 -39.58 -18.68 22.82
CA VAL A 176 -39.08 -18.68 24.20
C VAL A 176 -38.45 -20.03 24.47
#